data_AF-D7KS96-F1
#
_entry.id   AF-D7KS96-F1
#
_cell.length_a   1.000
_cell.length_b   1.000
_cell.length_c   1.000
_cell.angle_alpha   90.00
_cell.angle_beta   90.00
_cell.angle_gamma   90.00
#
_symmetry.space_group_name_H-M   'P 1'
#
loop_
_entity.id
_entity.type
_entity.pdbx_description
1 polymer ?
#
loop_
_entity_poly.entity_id
_entity_poly.type
_entity_poly.pdbx_seq_one_letter_code
_entity_poly.pdbx_strand_id
1 'polypeptide(L)' 'MLVRERFPVPRLVVCDQHGSQARFLLAKLNPSATYNNANEMSTGSDVIFTDDVSLQVFFEHLQKLVVQS' A
#
# COMPACT_ATOMS: atom_id res chain seq x y z
N MET A 1 23.23 4.66 -11.85
CA MET A 1 21.92 5.37 -11.72
C MET A 1 20.82 4.39 -12.10
N LEU A 2 19.94 4.01 -11.15
CA LEU A 2 18.98 2.90 -11.29
C LEU A 2 18.14 2.87 -12.59
N VAL A 3 17.84 4.03 -13.17
CA VAL A 3 17.07 4.12 -14.42
C VAL A 3 17.90 3.72 -15.65
N ARG A 4 19.21 4.04 -15.66
CA ARG A 4 20.10 3.81 -16.81
C ARG A 4 20.57 2.36 -16.94
N GLU A 5 20.54 1.61 -15.84
CA GLU A 5 21.10 0.25 -15.77
C GLU A 5 20.06 -0.86 -16.01
N ARG A 6 18.76 -0.53 -16.13
CA ARG A 6 17.67 -1.51 -16.30
C ARG A 6 17.16 -1.62 -17.74
N PHE A 7 16.85 -2.84 -18.17
CA PHE A 7 16.20 -3.15 -19.44
C PHE A 7 15.01 -4.11 -19.20
N PRO A 8 13.77 -3.77 -19.61
CA PRO A 8 13.38 -2.53 -20.28
C PRO A 8 13.55 -1.30 -19.38
N VAL A 9 13.73 -0.13 -20.01
CA VAL A 9 13.90 1.14 -19.29
C VAL A 9 12.65 1.40 -18.43
N PRO A 10 12.79 1.60 -17.12
CA PRO A 10 11.65 1.81 -16.24
C PRO A 10 11.03 3.19 -16.45
N ARG A 11 9.71 3.29 -16.33
CA ARG A 11 8.99 4.58 -16.31
C ARG A 11 9.24 5.30 -14.99
N LEU A 12 9.83 6.48 -15.04
CA LEU A 12 9.94 7.39 -13.89
C LEU A 12 8.67 8.24 -13.81
N VAL A 13 7.99 8.21 -12.66
CA VAL A 13 6.83 9.07 -12.37
C VAL A 13 7.23 10.00 -11.23
N VAL A 14 7.22 11.31 -11.48
CA VAL A 14 7.39 12.34 -10.47
C VAL A 14 6.01 12.79 -10.04
N CYS A 15 5.76 12.83 -8.74
CA CYS A 15 4.46 13.19 -8.19
C CYS A 15 4.63 13.83 -6.81
N ASP A 16 3.64 14.65 -6.46
CA ASP A 16 3.50 15.29 -5.16
C ASP A 16 2.23 14.79 -4.46
N GLN A 17 2.13 15.04 -3.15
CA GLN A 17 0.95 14.68 -2.37
C GLN A 17 -0.32 15.30 -2.98
N HIS A 18 -1.42 14.53 -2.99
CA HIS A 18 -2.71 14.91 -3.61
C HIS A 18 -2.68 15.05 -5.15
N GLY A 19 -1.53 14.87 -5.80
CA GLY A 19 -1.42 14.87 -7.25
C GLY A 19 -2.01 13.61 -7.89
N SER A 20 -2.54 13.73 -9.11
CA SER A 20 -3.17 12.60 -9.82
C SER A 20 -2.22 11.42 -10.06
N GLN A 21 -0.92 11.71 -10.18
CA GLN A 21 0.16 10.72 -10.34
C GLN A 21 0.53 10.00 -9.03
N ALA A 22 0.22 10.57 -7.85
CA ALA A 22 0.48 9.91 -6.56
C ALA A 22 -0.27 8.57 -6.43
N ARG A 23 -1.35 8.37 -7.20
CA ARG A 23 -2.10 7.11 -7.26
C ARG A 23 -1.24 5.92 -7.71
N PHE A 24 -0.20 6.14 -8.51
CA PHE A 24 0.76 5.07 -8.86
C PHE A 24 1.47 4.51 -7.64
N LEU A 25 1.74 5.35 -6.64
CA LEU A 25 2.30 4.94 -5.36
C LEU A 25 1.20 4.31 -4.49
N LEU A 26 0.08 5.02 -4.26
CA LEU A 26 -0.98 4.58 -3.34
C LEU A 26 -1.54 3.19 -3.68
N ALA A 27 -1.69 2.86 -4.97
CA ALA A 27 -2.17 1.55 -5.42
C ALA A 27 -1.17 0.39 -5.21
N LYS A 28 0.06 0.68 -4.78
CA LYS A 28 1.11 -0.32 -4.50
C LYS A 28 1.43 -0.45 -3.01
N LEU A 29 0.90 0.45 -2.18
CA LEU A 29 1.14 0.43 -0.74
C LEU A 29 0.27 -0.65 -0.08
N ASN A 30 0.75 -1.15 1.04
CA ASN A 30 -0.07 -1.97 1.93
C ASN A 30 -1.14 -1.09 2.59
N PRO A 31 -2.44 -1.41 2.49
CA PRO A 31 -3.52 -0.63 3.07
C PRO A 31 -3.64 -0.83 4.59
N SER A 32 -2.61 -0.48 5.36
CA SER A 32 -2.63 -0.54 6.83
C SER A 32 -3.56 0.51 7.46
N ALA A 33 -3.75 1.64 6.77
CA ALA A 33 -4.68 2.71 7.13
C ALA A 33 -5.69 2.88 6.00
N THR A 34 -6.94 2.49 6.25
CA THR A 34 -8.06 2.63 5.31
C THR A 34 -9.19 3.43 5.94
N TYR A 35 -10.20 3.76 5.14
CA TYR A 35 -11.38 4.46 5.62
C TYR A 35 -12.17 3.64 6.68
N ASN A 36 -11.93 2.33 6.81
CA ASN A 36 -12.57 1.47 7.81
C ASN A 36 -11.93 1.56 9.20
N ASN A 37 -10.64 1.89 9.30
CA ASN A 37 -9.92 1.99 10.58
C ASN A 37 -9.29 3.38 10.79
N ALA A 38 -9.69 4.39 10.00
CA ALA A 38 -9.14 5.74 10.04
C ALA A 38 -9.23 6.39 11.44
N ASN A 39 -10.25 6.05 12.23
CA ASN A 39 -10.43 6.57 13.59
C ASN A 39 -9.43 5.99 14.61
N GLU A 40 -8.80 4.86 14.31
CA GLU A 40 -7.82 4.19 15.18
C GLU A 40 -6.38 4.60 14.86
N MET A 41 -6.18 5.32 13.74
CA MET A 41 -4.86 5.69 13.25
C MET A 41 -4.43 7.06 13.78
N SER A 42 -3.12 7.24 13.96
CA SER A 42 -2.55 8.53 14.38
C SER A 42 -2.91 9.64 13.42
N THR A 43 -3.34 10.79 13.96
CA THR A 43 -3.67 12.00 13.18
C THR A 43 -2.54 12.35 12.21
N GLY A 44 -2.84 12.33 10.90
CA GLY A 44 -1.88 12.67 9.84
C GLY A 44 -1.38 11.50 8.99
N SER A 45 -1.85 10.27 9.22
CA SER A 45 -1.59 9.17 8.28
C SER A 45 -2.37 9.34 6.97
N ASP A 46 -1.70 9.18 5.83
CA ASP A 46 -2.38 9.09 4.53
C ASP A 46 -3.29 7.84 4.52
N VAL A 47 -4.60 8.07 4.41
CA VAL A 47 -5.61 7.01 4.35
C VAL A 47 -5.74 6.52 2.91
N ILE A 48 -5.61 5.21 2.71
CA ILE A 48 -5.79 4.58 1.40
C ILE A 48 -7.24 4.17 1.23
N PHE A 49 -7.89 4.70 0.19
CA PHE A 49 -9.27 4.37 -0.15
C PHE A 49 -9.33 3.09 -0.98
N THR A 50 -9.33 1.94 -0.30
CA THR A 50 -9.50 0.62 -0.91
C THR A 50 -10.24 -0.33 0.03
N ASP A 51 -10.83 -1.38 -0.54
CA ASP A 51 -11.44 -2.51 0.17
C ASP A 51 -10.46 -3.68 0.33
N ASP A 52 -9.24 -3.55 -0.19
CA ASP A 52 -8.20 -4.57 -0.07
C ASP A 52 -7.82 -4.81 1.39
N VAL A 53 -7.47 -6.07 1.69
CA VAL A 53 -7.00 -6.47 3.02
C VAL A 53 -5.56 -5.99 3.24
N SER A 54 -5.27 -5.55 4.47
CA SER A 54 -3.89 -5.24 4.86
C SER A 54 -3.07 -6.53 5.00
N LEU A 55 -1.75 -6.39 4.89
CA LEU A 55 -0.81 -7.48 5.12
C LEU A 55 -0.95 -8.09 6.52
N GLN A 56 -1.34 -7.29 7.51
CA GLN A 56 -1.60 -7.79 8.86
C GLN A 56 -2.77 -8.77 8.87
N VAL A 57 -3.91 -8.37 8.31
CA VAL A 57 -5.10 -9.24 8.20
C VAL A 57 -4.77 -10.50 7.40
N PHE A 58 -4.00 -10.36 6.31
CA PHE A 58 -3.51 -11.52 5.55
C PHE A 58 -2.72 -12.50 6.44
N PHE A 59 -1.77 -12.02 7.24
CA PHE A 59 -0.99 -12.88 8.12
C PHE A 59 -1.83 -13.50 9.24
N GLU A 60 -2.80 -12.78 9.80
CA GLU A 60 -3.71 -13.33 10.81
C GLU A 60 -4.53 -14.50 10.25
N HIS A 61 -5.01 -14.36 9.02
CA HIS A 61 -5.74 -15.43 8.33
C HIS A 61 -4.82 -16.60 8.00
N LEU A 62 -3.63 -16.33 7.47
CA LEU A 62 -2.63 -17.34 7.16
C LEU A 62 -2.23 -18.15 8.39
N GLN A 63 -1.92 -17.48 9.50
CA GLN A 63 -1.53 -18.15 10.75
C GLN A 63 -2.62 -19.08 11.27
N LYS A 64 -3.88 -18.64 11.28
CA LYS A 64 -5.03 -19.48 11.70
C LYS A 64 -5.13 -20.75 10.87
N LEU A 65 -5.01 -20.64 9.54
CA LEU A 65 -5.08 -21.80 8.64
C LEU A 65 -3.89 -22.75 8.81
N VAL A 66 -2.69 -22.23 9.05
CA VAL A 66 -1.48 -23.04 9.19
C VAL A 66 -1.47 -23.87 10.48
N VAL A 67 -2.07 -23.36 11.58
CA VAL A 67 -2.13 -24.09 12.87
C VAL A 67 -3.39 -24.94 13.04
N GLN A 68 -4.30 -24.91 12.06
CA GLN A 68 -5.52 -25.70 12.08
C GLN A 68 -5.17 -27.17 11.75
N SER A 69 -4.91 -27.95 12.81
CA SER A 69 -4.71 -29.41 12.76
C SER A 69 -5.97 -30.16 13.18
#